data_AF-A0A1C3XUG1-F1
#
_entry.id   AF-A0A1C3XUG1-F1
#
_cell.length_a   1.000
_cell.length_b   1.000
_cell.length_c   1.000
_cell.angle_alpha   90.00
_cell.angle_beta   90.00
_cell.angle_gamma   90.00
#
_symmetry.space_group_name_H-M   'P 1'
#
loop_
_entity.id
_entity.type
_entity.pdbx_description
1 polymer ?
#
loop_
_entity_poly.entity_id
_entity_poly.type
_entity_poly.pdbx_seq_one_letter_code
_entity_poly.pdbx_strand_id
1 'polypeptide(L)' 'MSVASTGDARAMNILRELNEAEAELVGKTVVLTDGKAGTIDRVFLDDEHGLRISVMTVAGRFRR' A
#
# COMPACT_ATOMS: atom_id res chain seq x y z
N MET A 1 15.61 -5.08 30.73
CA MET A 1 15.11 -4.61 29.42
C MET A 1 15.65 -5.57 28.39
N SER A 2 14.80 -6.43 27.83
CA SER A 2 15.16 -7.34 26.75
C SER A 2 15.53 -6.52 25.52
N VAL A 3 16.76 -6.69 25.03
CA VAL A 3 17.22 -6.06 23.80
C VAL A 3 16.42 -6.71 22.66
N ALA A 4 15.63 -5.92 21.95
CA ALA A 4 14.88 -6.39 20.79
C ALA A 4 15.84 -7.11 19.84
N SER A 5 15.47 -8.32 19.44
CA SER A 5 16.29 -9.12 18.53
C SER A 5 16.40 -8.42 17.17
N THR A 6 17.40 -8.78 16.37
CA THR A 6 17.53 -8.30 14.99
C THR A 6 16.30 -8.63 14.14
N GLY A 7 15.57 -9.70 14.49
CA GLY A 7 14.28 -10.05 13.88
C GLY A 7 13.18 -9.05 14.25
N ASP A 8 13.11 -8.66 15.53
CA ASP A 8 12.11 -7.71 16.02
C ASP A 8 12.28 -6.34 15.36
N ALA A 9 13.52 -5.87 15.21
CA ALA A 9 13.81 -4.60 14.53
C ALA A 9 13.40 -4.61 13.04
N ARG A 10 13.60 -5.74 12.32
CA ARG A 10 13.14 -5.88 10.94
C ARG A 10 11.62 -5.90 10.84
N ALA A 11 10.96 -6.66 11.71
CA ALA A 11 9.49 -6.75 11.72
C ALA A 11 8.85 -5.37 11.98
N MET A 12 9.40 -4.59 12.92
CA MET A 12 8.93 -3.24 13.19
C MET A 12 9.12 -2.29 12.00
N ASN A 13 10.23 -2.41 11.25
CA ASN A 13 10.45 -1.60 10.05
C ASN A 13 9.43 -1.91 8.95
N ILE A 14 9.16 -3.20 8.70
CA ILE A 14 8.17 -3.62 7.68
C ILE A 14 6.77 -3.12 8.04
N LEU A 15 6.37 -3.23 9.30
CA LEU A 15 5.07 -2.72 9.77
C LEU A 15 4.98 -1.19 9.68
N ARG A 16 6.07 -0.48 9.94
CA ARG A 16 6.14 0.97 9.77
C ARG A 16 5.97 1.35 8.29
N GLU A 17 6.71 0.72 7.40
CA GLU A 17 6.60 0.96 5.95
C GLU A 17 5.20 0.66 5.42
N LEU A 18 4.55 -0.40 5.89
CA LEU A 18 3.15 -0.70 5.58
C LEU A 18 2.22 0.43 6.04
N ASN A 19 2.34 0.88 7.29
CA ASN A 19 1.49 1.93 7.84
C ASN A 19 1.70 3.28 7.14
N GLU A 20 2.94 3.62 6.79
CA GLU A 20 3.27 4.81 5.99
C GLU A 20 2.64 4.70 4.59
N ALA A 21 2.74 3.54 3.95
CA ALA A 21 2.14 3.28 2.65
C ALA A 21 0.60 3.35 2.71
N GLU A 22 -0.04 2.80 3.73
CA GLU A 22 -1.49 2.91 3.90
C GLU A 22 -1.92 4.37 4.05
N ALA A 23 -1.23 5.14 4.89
CA ALA A 23 -1.55 6.54 5.14
C ALA A 23 -1.40 7.44 3.90
N GLU A 24 -0.43 7.14 3.03
CA GLU A 24 -0.16 7.93 1.82
C GLU A 24 -0.93 7.46 0.59
N LEU A 25 -1.18 6.15 0.47
CA LEU A 25 -1.77 5.58 -0.74
C LEU A 25 -3.30 5.48 -0.66
N VAL A 26 -3.84 5.00 0.47
CA VAL A 26 -5.28 4.70 0.59
C VAL A 26 -6.10 5.98 0.51
N GLY A 27 -7.03 6.03 -0.44
CA GLY A 27 -7.96 7.16 -0.64
C GLY A 27 -7.33 8.47 -1.16
N LYS A 28 -5.99 8.59 -1.18
CA LYS A 28 -5.27 9.76 -1.69
C LYS A 28 -4.67 9.54 -3.06
N THR A 29 -4.19 8.32 -3.34
CA THR A 29 -3.48 8.02 -4.59
C THR A 29 -4.43 7.49 -5.67
N VAL A 30 -4.29 8.03 -6.88
CA VAL A 30 -5.02 7.61 -8.08
C VAL A 30 -4.08 6.86 -9.02
N VAL A 31 -4.46 5.66 -9.40
CA VAL A 31 -3.78 4.84 -10.39
C VAL A 31 -4.46 5.05 -11.75
N LEU A 32 -3.68 5.48 -12.74
CA LEU A 32 -4.14 5.69 -14.11
C LEU A 32 -3.57 4.60 -15.02
N THR A 33 -4.43 3.81 -15.65
CA THR A 33 -4.04 2.77 -16.62
C THR A 33 -5.00 2.76 -17.79
N ASP A 34 -4.50 2.72 -19.03
CA ASP A 34 -5.29 2.57 -20.27
C ASP A 34 -6.55 3.45 -20.37
N GLY A 35 -6.46 4.70 -19.89
CA GLY A 35 -7.57 5.66 -19.89
C GLY A 35 -8.65 5.38 -18.83
N LYS A 36 -8.35 4.56 -17.83
CA LYS A 36 -9.16 4.33 -16.63
C LYS A 36 -8.42 4.87 -15.41
N ALA A 37 -9.21 5.41 -14.48
CA ALA A 37 -8.72 5.86 -13.19
C ALA A 37 -9.32 4.98 -12.10
N GLY A 38 -8.49 4.59 -11.14
CA GLY A 38 -8.90 3.92 -9.92
C GLY A 38 -8.17 4.51 -8.72
N THR A 39 -8.80 4.47 -7.56
CA THR A 39 -8.18 4.88 -6.29
C THR A 39 -7.66 3.64 -5.58
N ILE A 40 -6.55 3.78 -4.85
CA ILE A 40 -6.09 2.69 -3.98
C ILE A 40 -7.08 2.55 -2.82
N ASP A 41 -7.66 1.37 -2.70
CA ASP A 41 -8.62 1.00 -1.65
C ASP A 41 -7.90 0.50 -0.40
N ARG A 42 -6.91 -0.39 -0.57
CA ARG A 42 -6.16 -1.01 0.52
C ARG A 42 -4.74 -1.37 0.11
N VAL A 43 -3.86 -1.46 1.11
CA VAL A 43 -2.46 -1.92 0.98
C VAL A 43 -2.28 -3.12 1.90
N PHE A 44 -1.50 -4.11 1.46
CA PHE A 44 -1.25 -5.35 2.17
C PHE A 44 0.22 -5.73 2.03
N LEU A 45 0.71 -6.57 2.95
CA LEU A 45 1.97 -7.28 2.75
C LEU A 45 1.70 -8.58 1.98
N ASP A 46 2.61 -8.93 1.07
CA ASP A 46 2.65 -10.26 0.46
C ASP A 46 3.58 -11.22 1.22
N ASP A 47 3.64 -12.46 0.74
CA ASP A 47 4.43 -13.55 1.36
C ASP A 47 5.95 -13.28 1.35
N GLU A 48 6.42 -12.33 0.51
CA GLU A 48 7.81 -11.89 0.43
C GLU A 48 8.06 -10.58 1.20
N HIS A 49 7.06 -10.08 1.95
CA HIS A 49 7.07 -8.79 2.65
C HIS A 49 7.07 -7.55 1.71
N GLY A 50 6.68 -7.74 0.46
CA GLY A 50 6.42 -6.65 -0.49
C GLY A 50 5.06 -6.00 -0.25
N LEU A 51 4.91 -4.75 -0.72
CA LEU A 51 3.62 -4.04 -0.68
C LEU A 51 2.75 -4.43 -1.87
N ARG A 52 1.54 -4.92 -1.59
CA ARG A 52 0.50 -5.24 -2.56
C ARG A 52 -0.68 -4.29 -2.39
N ILE A 53 -1.19 -3.73 -3.48
CA ILE A 53 -2.30 -2.76 -3.45
C ILE A 53 -3.55 -3.33 -4.10
N SER A 54 -4.71 -3.00 -3.52
CA SER A 54 -6.02 -3.17 -4.15
C SER A 54 -6.44 -1.83 -4.75
N VAL A 55 -6.82 -1.84 -6.02
CA VAL A 55 -7.28 -0.65 -6.73
C VAL A 55 -8.78 -0.78 -6.97
N MET A 56 -9.55 0.13 -6.39
CA MET A 56 -10.97 0.27 -6.69
C MET A 56 -11.14 1.25 -7.85
N THR A 57 -11.74 0.79 -8.93
CA THR A 57 -12.11 1.63 -10.07
C THR A 57 -13.61 1.92 -9.98
N VAL A 58 -13.98 3.19 -10.06
CA VAL A 58 -15.35 3.57 -10.39
C VAL A 58 -15.52 3.38 -11.89
N ALA A 59 -16.59 2.72 -12.33
CA ALA A 59 -16.85 2.48 -13.74
C ALA A 59 -16.97 3.82 -14.50
N GLY A 60 -15.97 4.14 -15.32
CA GLY A 60 -15.92 5.37 -16.11
C GLY A 60 -14.61 5.48 -16.87
N ARG A 61 -14.66 5.99 -18.11
CA ARG A 61 -13.46 6.29 -18.90
C ARG A 61 -12.99 7.69 -18.55
N PHE A 62 -11.75 7.84 -18.10
CA PHE A 62 -11.17 9.16 -17.88
C PHE A 62 -10.97 9.80 -19.26
N ARG A 63 -11.82 10.75 -19.61
CA ARG A 63 -11.68 11.53 -20.85
C ARG A 63 -11.02 12.87 -20.49
N ARG A 64 -9.94 13.20 -21.18
CA ARG A 64 -9.40 14.56 -21.21
C ARG A 64 -10.35 15.47 -21.96
#